data_AF-F0BIV9-F1
#
_entry.id   AF-F0BIV9-F1
#
_cell.length_a   1.000
_cell.length_b   1.000
_cell.length_c   1.000
_cell.angle_alpha   90.00
_cell.angle_beta   90.00
_cell.angle_gamma   90.00
#
_symmetry.space_group_name_H-M   'P 1'
#
loop_
_entity.id
_entity.type
_entity.pdbx_description
1 polymer ?
#
loop_
_entity_poly.entity_id
_entity_poly.type
_entity_poly.pdbx_seq_one_letter_code
_entity_poly.pdbx_strand_id
1 'polypeptide(L)'
;MPEKTLFQSHHAIEQNAFKSDPLLQVLVDSGRLNKDAATNLINLPNDKGLAHAIGMTPHNGRPVKEYGLGLKDALEELAATKDGQAAVLAKDSDALDRIALRVQRLSDTAQVALINGDLRTNTAIGQSISQTRAATHAFFDDPNNYAARNAAQLKAYGQASAITRQWAGVTHTESRLVSTLQYFHTSGLPLLGGGNIDLQRHGLSTAISEAYHGGKLTLSPGGVAVVENTLGEEAARPLRVPRGQSGAASMEVLLGNASA
;
A
#
# COMPACT_ATOMS: atom_id res chain seq x y z
N MET A 1 21.40 -7.17 15.23
CA MET A 1 20.47 -6.03 15.14
C MET A 1 19.78 -6.15 13.80
N PRO A 2 18.44 -6.00 13.68
CA PRO A 2 17.82 -5.94 12.37
C PRO A 2 18.43 -4.77 11.58
N GLU A 3 18.66 -5.00 10.28
CA GLU A 3 19.23 -4.00 9.39
C GLU A 3 18.32 -2.76 9.35
N LYS A 4 18.89 -1.56 9.51
CA LYS A 4 18.13 -0.32 9.53
C LYS A 4 17.73 0.03 8.10
N THR A 5 16.44 0.03 7.81
CA THR A 5 15.88 0.28 6.47
C THR A 5 14.97 1.49 6.50
N LEU A 6 14.70 2.12 5.35
CA LEU A 6 13.80 3.29 5.27
C LEU A 6 12.33 2.92 5.41
N PHE A 7 11.95 1.77 4.86
CA PHE A 7 10.60 1.25 4.94
C PHE A 7 10.60 -0.15 5.55
N GLN A 8 9.45 -0.51 6.09
CA GLN A 8 9.12 -1.85 6.53
C GLN A 8 7.74 -2.23 5.98
N SER A 9 7.63 -3.43 5.41
CA SER A 9 6.36 -3.93 4.92
C SER A 9 5.41 -4.23 6.09
N HIS A 10 4.21 -3.70 5.99
CA HIS A 10 3.13 -3.83 6.97
C HIS A 10 1.96 -4.56 6.34
N HIS A 11 1.36 -5.50 7.08
CA HIS A 11 0.15 -6.19 6.65
C HIS A 11 -1.08 -5.42 7.13
N ALA A 12 -1.97 -5.04 6.21
CA ALA A 12 -3.18 -4.33 6.58
C ALA A 12 -4.11 -5.19 7.46
N ILE A 13 -4.35 -6.43 7.03
CA ILE A 13 -4.88 -7.50 7.88
C ILE A 13 -3.70 -8.22 8.51
N GLU A 14 -3.54 -8.10 9.83
CA GLU A 14 -2.36 -8.64 10.52
C GLU A 14 -2.22 -10.16 10.35
N GLN A 15 -0.98 -10.64 10.15
CA GLN A 15 -0.67 -12.07 10.04
C GLN A 15 -1.18 -12.91 11.22
N ASN A 16 -1.24 -12.33 12.42
CA ASN A 16 -1.78 -13.03 13.59
C ASN A 16 -3.31 -13.21 13.52
N ALA A 17 -4.03 -12.31 12.85
CA ALA A 17 -5.48 -12.43 12.68
C ALA A 17 -5.83 -13.70 11.89
N PHE A 18 -5.08 -14.02 10.82
CA PHE A 18 -5.27 -15.27 10.06
C PHE A 18 -5.06 -16.54 10.89
N LYS A 19 -4.38 -16.47 12.04
CA LYS A 19 -4.18 -17.61 12.94
C LYS A 19 -5.31 -17.79 13.95
N SER A 20 -6.05 -16.74 14.26
CA SER A 20 -7.01 -16.73 15.38
C SER A 20 -8.44 -16.41 14.99
N ASP A 21 -8.67 -15.78 13.84
CA ASP A 21 -9.99 -15.37 13.37
C ASP A 21 -10.66 -16.50 12.55
N PRO A 22 -11.81 -17.03 12.99
CA PRO A 22 -12.46 -18.15 12.31
C PRO A 22 -12.91 -17.82 10.89
N LEU A 23 -13.32 -16.57 10.62
CA LEU A 23 -13.75 -16.17 9.30
C LEU A 23 -12.56 -16.17 8.33
N LEU A 24 -11.43 -15.59 8.73
CA LEU A 24 -10.20 -15.60 7.92
C LEU A 24 -9.69 -17.02 7.67
N GLN A 25 -9.73 -17.89 8.68
CA GLN A 25 -9.33 -19.30 8.54
C GLN A 25 -10.16 -20.01 7.48
N VAL A 26 -11.49 -19.92 7.55
CA VAL A 26 -12.37 -20.57 6.57
C VAL A 26 -12.14 -20.02 5.15
N LEU A 27 -11.88 -18.73 5.00
CA LEU A 27 -11.59 -18.13 3.69
C LEU A 27 -10.23 -18.58 3.12
N VAL A 28 -9.23 -18.80 3.97
CA VAL A 28 -7.93 -19.37 3.56
C VAL A 28 -8.08 -20.84 3.20
N ASP A 29 -8.73 -21.63 4.05
CA ASP A 29 -8.92 -23.08 3.85
C ASP A 29 -9.73 -23.39 2.59
N SER A 30 -10.64 -22.49 2.21
CA SER A 30 -11.45 -22.59 1.00
C SER A 30 -10.80 -21.97 -0.24
N GLY A 31 -9.55 -21.49 -0.12
CA GLY A 31 -8.75 -20.95 -1.24
C GLY A 31 -9.15 -19.56 -1.73
N ARG A 32 -10.01 -18.84 -1.00
CA ARG A 32 -10.56 -17.54 -1.40
C ARG A 32 -9.75 -16.35 -0.89
N LEU A 33 -8.92 -16.57 0.12
CA LEU A 33 -7.91 -15.63 0.57
C LEU A 33 -6.53 -16.29 0.64
N ASN A 34 -5.52 -15.52 0.29
CA ASN A 34 -4.13 -15.87 0.55
C ASN A 34 -3.61 -14.96 1.66
N LYS A 35 -3.24 -15.55 2.81
CA LYS A 35 -2.68 -14.83 3.96
C LYS A 35 -1.37 -14.09 3.62
N ASP A 36 -0.64 -14.59 2.63
CA ASP A 36 0.64 -14.05 2.16
C ASP A 36 0.46 -13.23 0.86
N ALA A 37 -0.77 -12.82 0.54
CA ALA A 37 -1.04 -12.01 -0.63
C ALA A 37 -0.26 -10.69 -0.59
N ALA A 38 0.54 -10.45 -1.63
CA ALA A 38 1.29 -9.21 -1.79
C ALA A 38 0.39 -7.95 -1.82
N THR A 39 -0.90 -8.11 -2.13
CA THR A 39 -1.93 -7.06 -2.10
C THR A 39 -2.35 -6.67 -0.68
N ASN A 40 -2.08 -7.48 0.34
CA ASN A 40 -2.30 -7.13 1.75
C ASN A 40 -1.12 -6.36 2.37
N LEU A 41 -0.07 -6.09 1.58
CA LEU A 41 1.14 -5.41 2.03
C LEU A 41 1.18 -3.95 1.59
N ILE A 42 1.67 -3.09 2.49
CA ILE A 42 2.05 -1.71 2.22
C ILE A 42 3.41 -1.41 2.86
N ASN A 43 4.28 -0.68 2.17
CA ASN A 43 5.56 -0.25 2.72
C ASN A 43 5.36 1.04 3.53
N LEU A 44 5.52 0.94 4.85
CA LEU A 44 5.41 2.07 5.76
C LEU A 44 6.80 2.59 6.17
N PRO A 45 6.99 3.91 6.35
CA PRO A 45 8.26 4.46 6.77
C PRO A 45 8.69 3.93 8.13
N ASN A 46 9.87 3.34 8.23
CA ASN A 46 10.47 2.93 9.50
C ASN A 46 11.11 4.13 10.23
N ASP A 47 11.53 5.17 9.49
CA ASP A 47 12.02 6.42 10.05
C ASP A 47 10.88 7.42 10.35
N LYS A 48 10.90 8.01 11.54
CA LYS A 48 9.87 8.98 11.96
C LYS A 48 9.95 10.31 11.22
N GLY A 49 11.14 10.74 10.81
CA GLY A 49 11.34 11.95 10.01
C GLY A 49 10.76 11.78 8.61
N LEU A 50 11.07 10.66 7.96
CA LEU A 50 10.49 10.30 6.67
C LEU A 50 8.96 10.17 6.78
N ALA A 51 8.45 9.47 7.79
CA ALA A 51 7.01 9.34 8.04
C ALA A 51 6.32 10.71 8.11
N HIS A 52 6.91 11.65 8.86
CA HIS A 52 6.42 13.01 8.97
C HIS A 52 6.47 13.75 7.62
N ALA A 53 7.60 13.66 6.90
CA ALA A 53 7.78 14.31 5.61
C ALA A 53 6.77 13.86 4.55
N ILE A 54 6.37 12.58 4.57
CA ILE A 54 5.40 12.05 3.62
C ILE A 54 3.98 11.95 4.18
N GLY A 55 3.73 12.45 5.39
CA GLY A 55 2.39 12.47 6.00
C GLY A 55 1.79 11.09 6.27
N MET A 56 2.62 10.09 6.58
CA MET A 56 2.20 8.72 6.90
C MET A 56 2.55 8.36 8.35
N THR A 57 1.93 7.29 8.86
CA THR A 57 2.34 6.73 10.15
C THR A 57 3.75 6.13 10.05
N PRO A 58 4.62 6.32 11.04
CA PRO A 58 5.83 5.52 11.14
C PRO A 58 5.44 4.06 11.45
N HIS A 59 6.30 3.12 11.06
CA HIS A 59 6.20 1.71 11.40
C HIS A 59 7.55 1.23 11.93
N ASN A 60 7.86 1.70 13.13
CA ASN A 60 9.18 1.55 13.77
C ASN A 60 9.15 0.61 14.98
N GLY A 61 8.15 -0.26 15.05
CA GLY A 61 7.88 -1.16 16.16
C GLY A 61 6.50 -1.80 16.05
N ARG A 62 6.06 -2.48 17.11
CA ARG A 62 4.73 -3.08 17.17
C ARG A 62 3.65 -1.99 17.03
N PRO A 63 2.61 -2.18 16.21
CA PRO A 63 1.47 -1.27 16.16
C PRO A 63 0.81 -1.06 17.52
N VAL A 64 0.14 0.07 17.71
CA VAL A 64 -0.72 0.31 18.88
C VAL A 64 -1.78 -0.78 18.96
N LYS A 65 -2.12 -1.23 20.18
CA LYS A 65 -3.05 -2.36 20.39
C LYS A 65 -4.41 -2.12 19.74
N GLU A 66 -4.82 -0.85 19.65
CA GLU A 66 -6.07 -0.39 19.04
C GLU A 66 -6.17 -0.75 17.57
N TYR A 67 -5.04 -0.92 16.86
CA TYR A 67 -5.03 -1.38 15.48
C TYR A 67 -5.55 -2.83 15.39
N GLY A 68 -4.97 -3.72 16.21
CA GLY A 68 -5.37 -5.13 16.24
C GLY A 68 -6.77 -5.34 16.82
N LEU A 69 -7.17 -4.55 17.82
CA LEU A 69 -8.53 -4.61 18.38
C LEU A 69 -9.57 -4.14 17.36
N GLY A 70 -9.39 -2.98 16.73
CA GLY A 70 -10.33 -2.49 15.72
C GLY A 70 -10.43 -3.40 14.50
N LEU A 71 -9.31 -3.99 14.06
CA LEU A 71 -9.32 -5.00 13.00
C LEU A 71 -10.13 -6.23 13.41
N LYS A 72 -9.94 -6.73 14.63
CA LYS A 72 -10.69 -7.86 15.17
C LYS A 72 -12.19 -7.55 15.19
N ASP A 73 -12.58 -6.40 15.75
CA ASP A 73 -13.98 -6.00 15.85
C ASP A 73 -14.64 -5.91 14.46
N ALA A 74 -13.95 -5.31 13.48
CA ALA A 74 -14.43 -5.23 12.10
C ALA A 74 -14.60 -6.61 11.44
N LEU A 75 -13.73 -7.59 11.74
CA LEU A 75 -13.86 -8.96 11.24
C LEU A 75 -15.02 -9.71 11.93
N GLU A 76 -15.22 -9.50 13.23
CA GLU A 76 -16.36 -10.05 13.98
C GLU A 76 -17.69 -9.51 13.45
N GLU A 77 -17.76 -8.22 13.09
CA GLU A 77 -18.92 -7.63 12.42
C GLU A 77 -19.20 -8.27 11.05
N LEU A 78 -18.16 -8.52 10.25
CA LEU A 78 -18.29 -9.23 8.97
C LEU A 78 -18.82 -10.66 9.19
N ALA A 79 -18.29 -11.37 10.19
CA ALA A 79 -18.70 -12.71 10.56
C ALA A 79 -20.14 -12.77 11.07
N ALA A 80 -20.61 -11.71 11.75
CA ALA A 80 -21.97 -11.62 12.27
C ALA A 80 -23.03 -11.36 11.18
N THR A 81 -22.64 -10.96 9.97
CA THR A 81 -23.59 -10.79 8.86
C THR A 81 -24.15 -12.13 8.38
N LYS A 82 -25.30 -12.11 7.69
CA LYS A 82 -25.92 -13.31 7.11
C LYS A 82 -24.93 -14.14 6.27
N ASP A 83 -24.18 -13.46 5.41
CA ASP A 83 -23.16 -14.12 4.59
C ASP A 83 -21.96 -14.61 5.43
N GLY A 84 -21.56 -13.86 6.47
CA GLY A 84 -20.53 -14.29 7.41
C GLY A 84 -20.88 -15.59 8.14
N GLN A 85 -22.11 -15.66 8.66
CA GLN A 85 -22.62 -16.85 9.33
C GLN A 85 -22.76 -18.03 8.37
N ALA A 86 -23.27 -17.81 7.16
CA ALA A 86 -23.38 -18.87 6.15
C ALA A 86 -21.99 -19.39 5.71
N ALA A 87 -21.01 -18.49 5.57
CA ALA A 87 -19.62 -18.85 5.26
C ALA A 87 -18.99 -19.69 6.38
N VAL A 88 -19.11 -19.27 7.64
CA VAL A 88 -18.46 -19.95 8.78
C VAL A 88 -19.17 -21.25 9.16
N LEU A 89 -20.50 -21.27 9.20
CA LEU A 89 -21.28 -22.40 9.72
C LEU A 89 -21.58 -23.46 8.66
N ALA A 90 -22.02 -23.02 7.47
CA ALA A 90 -22.46 -23.90 6.41
C ALA A 90 -21.39 -24.10 5.31
N LYS A 91 -20.31 -23.32 5.34
CA LYS A 91 -19.31 -23.27 4.26
C LYS A 91 -19.97 -23.03 2.90
N ASP A 92 -21.03 -22.21 2.91
CA ASP A 92 -21.78 -21.86 1.71
C ASP A 92 -20.87 -21.16 0.70
N SER A 93 -20.77 -21.73 -0.50
CA SER A 93 -19.80 -21.28 -1.51
C SER A 93 -20.01 -19.82 -1.93
N ASP A 94 -21.26 -19.41 -2.12
CA ASP A 94 -21.57 -18.06 -2.60
C ASP A 94 -21.38 -17.03 -1.48
N ALA A 95 -21.69 -17.40 -0.24
CA ALA A 95 -21.44 -16.58 0.93
C ALA A 95 -19.94 -16.38 1.17
N LEU A 96 -19.13 -17.44 0.98
CA LEU A 96 -17.68 -17.36 1.06
C LEU A 96 -17.12 -16.37 0.02
N ASP A 97 -17.60 -16.39 -1.22
CA ASP A 97 -17.16 -15.47 -2.26
C ASP A 97 -17.51 -14.01 -1.91
N ARG A 98 -18.75 -13.77 -1.45
CA ARG A 98 -19.18 -12.42 -1.05
C ARG A 98 -18.40 -11.88 0.15
N ILE A 99 -18.11 -12.72 1.15
CA ILE A 99 -17.35 -12.29 2.32
C ILE A 99 -15.86 -12.10 2.01
N ALA A 100 -15.27 -12.93 1.15
CA ALA A 100 -13.89 -12.72 0.69
C ALA A 100 -13.71 -11.33 0.09
N LEU A 101 -14.66 -10.87 -0.74
CA LEU A 101 -14.66 -9.52 -1.31
C LEU A 101 -14.76 -8.43 -0.24
N ARG A 102 -15.54 -8.65 0.83
CA ARG A 102 -15.69 -7.68 1.93
C ARG A 102 -14.43 -7.61 2.81
N VAL A 103 -13.78 -8.73 3.08
CA VAL A 103 -12.49 -8.78 3.77
C VAL A 103 -11.40 -8.10 2.94
N GLN A 104 -11.35 -8.37 1.62
CA GLN A 104 -10.44 -7.68 0.72
C GLN A 104 -10.69 -6.17 0.73
N ARG A 105 -11.96 -5.73 0.70
CA ARG A 105 -12.31 -4.32 0.79
C ARG A 105 -11.88 -3.69 2.12
N LEU A 106 -11.98 -4.40 3.23
CA LEU A 106 -11.48 -3.93 4.53
C LEU A 106 -9.95 -3.72 4.48
N SER A 107 -9.20 -4.68 3.92
CA SER A 107 -7.75 -4.56 3.70
C SER A 107 -7.40 -3.33 2.84
N ASP A 108 -8.08 -3.16 1.71
CA ASP A 108 -7.86 -2.03 0.80
C ASP A 108 -8.16 -0.70 1.49
N THR A 109 -9.24 -0.65 2.27
CA THR A 109 -9.68 0.54 3.02
C THR A 109 -8.66 0.93 4.08
N ALA A 110 -8.14 -0.03 4.84
CA ALA A 110 -7.07 0.21 5.82
C ALA A 110 -5.79 0.72 5.15
N GLN A 111 -5.38 0.16 4.01
CA GLN A 111 -4.20 0.62 3.27
C GLN A 111 -4.39 2.05 2.74
N VAL A 112 -5.55 2.38 2.19
CA VAL A 112 -5.87 3.76 1.78
C VAL A 112 -5.86 4.72 2.98
N ALA A 113 -6.37 4.31 4.15
CA ALA A 113 -6.30 5.13 5.35
C ALA A 113 -4.86 5.33 5.86
N LEU A 114 -3.98 4.33 5.73
CA LEU A 114 -2.55 4.48 6.02
C LEU A 114 -1.85 5.44 5.05
N ILE A 115 -2.20 5.37 3.76
CA ILE A 115 -1.69 6.30 2.72
C ILE A 115 -2.12 7.73 3.03
N ASN A 116 -3.38 7.93 3.43
CA ASN A 116 -3.92 9.26 3.71
C ASN A 116 -3.45 9.81 5.07
N GLY A 117 -2.88 8.98 5.94
CA GLY A 117 -2.41 9.37 7.28
C GLY A 117 -3.50 9.38 8.35
N ASP A 118 -4.68 8.84 8.00
CA ASP A 118 -5.89 8.78 8.82
C ASP A 118 -5.93 7.53 9.71
N LEU A 119 -5.30 6.44 9.28
CA LEU A 119 -5.02 5.27 10.11
C LEU A 119 -3.55 5.30 10.57
N ARG A 120 -3.31 4.98 11.85
CA ARG A 120 -1.96 4.97 12.42
C ARG A 120 -1.60 3.66 13.08
N THR A 121 -0.34 3.27 12.92
CA THR A 121 0.28 2.11 13.54
C THR A 121 1.12 2.53 14.75
N ASN A 122 1.86 3.65 14.67
CA ASN A 122 2.76 4.10 15.74
C ASN A 122 2.71 5.62 15.95
N THR A 123 3.32 6.10 17.03
CA THR A 123 3.34 7.52 17.38
C THR A 123 4.27 8.33 16.47
N ALA A 124 3.68 9.26 15.72
CA ALA A 124 4.37 10.21 14.84
C ALA A 124 5.14 11.30 15.62
N ILE A 125 6.01 12.04 14.93
CA ILE A 125 6.68 13.21 15.49
C ILE A 125 5.64 14.24 15.94
N GLY A 126 5.82 14.81 17.12
CA GLY A 126 4.93 15.85 17.66
C GLY A 126 3.57 15.35 18.12
N GLN A 127 3.32 14.03 18.11
CA GLN A 127 2.06 13.45 18.60
C GLN A 127 2.27 12.67 19.89
N SER A 128 1.22 12.65 20.71
CA SER A 128 1.08 11.79 21.87
C SER A 128 0.53 10.41 21.47
N ILE A 129 0.75 9.41 22.32
CA ILE A 129 0.16 8.08 22.12
C ILE A 129 -1.37 8.11 22.12
N SER A 130 -2.00 8.98 22.91
CA SER A 130 -3.47 9.12 22.94
C SER A 130 -4.01 9.63 21.60
N GLN A 131 -3.33 10.57 20.94
CA GLN A 131 -3.70 11.03 19.60
C GLN A 131 -3.59 9.91 18.56
N THR A 132 -2.54 9.08 18.62
CA THR A 132 -2.41 7.90 17.74
C THR A 132 -3.58 6.95 17.96
N ARG A 133 -3.88 6.60 19.21
CA ARG A 133 -4.99 5.70 19.56
C ARG A 133 -6.34 6.24 19.10
N ALA A 134 -6.58 7.53 19.31
CA ALA A 134 -7.83 8.17 18.90
C ALA A 134 -8.02 8.14 17.38
N ALA A 135 -6.97 8.41 16.60
CA ALA A 135 -7.03 8.32 15.14
C ALA A 135 -7.30 6.88 14.67
N THR A 136 -6.61 5.90 15.25
CA THR A 136 -6.83 4.47 14.95
C THR A 136 -8.25 4.02 15.28
N HIS A 137 -8.78 4.42 16.44
CA HIS A 137 -10.18 4.16 16.81
C HIS A 137 -11.16 4.81 15.83
N ALA A 138 -10.99 6.11 15.55
CA ALA A 138 -11.89 6.84 14.66
C ALA A 138 -12.00 6.22 13.25
N PHE A 139 -10.92 5.59 12.75
CA PHE A 139 -10.99 4.81 11.51
C PHE A 139 -11.82 3.54 11.66
N PHE A 140 -11.58 2.75 12.72
CA PHE A 140 -12.26 1.47 12.95
C PHE A 140 -13.70 1.61 13.45
N ASP A 141 -14.12 2.80 13.90
CA ASP A 141 -15.51 3.08 14.26
C ASP A 141 -16.47 2.95 13.06
N ASP A 142 -16.02 3.30 11.84
CA ASP A 142 -16.81 3.09 10.61
C ASP A 142 -15.94 3.00 9.33
N PRO A 143 -15.28 1.85 9.09
CA PRO A 143 -14.48 1.64 7.88
C PRO A 143 -15.32 1.71 6.60
N ASN A 144 -16.61 1.38 6.66
CA ASN A 144 -17.48 1.37 5.48
C ASN A 144 -17.78 2.80 4.99
N ASN A 145 -18.05 3.73 5.90
CA ASN A 145 -18.21 5.14 5.58
C ASN A 145 -16.88 5.76 5.12
N TYR A 146 -15.75 5.39 5.75
CA TYR A 146 -14.44 5.80 5.23
C TYR A 146 -14.25 5.32 3.77
N ALA A 147 -14.61 4.07 3.47
CA ALA A 147 -14.55 3.53 2.13
C ALA A 147 -15.50 4.23 1.14
N ALA A 148 -16.69 4.62 1.58
CA ALA A 148 -17.65 5.35 0.76
C ALA A 148 -17.13 6.76 0.41
N ARG A 149 -16.56 7.49 1.38
CA ARG A 149 -15.97 8.82 1.18
C ARG A 149 -14.76 8.79 0.24
N ASN A 150 -14.02 7.68 0.25
CA ASN A 150 -12.81 7.49 -0.57
C ASN A 150 -13.02 6.54 -1.76
N ALA A 151 -14.26 6.37 -2.24
CA ALA A 151 -14.61 5.33 -3.21
C ALA A 151 -13.80 5.40 -4.52
N ALA A 152 -13.52 6.60 -5.03
CA ALA A 152 -12.71 6.78 -6.24
C ALA A 152 -11.25 6.35 -6.04
N GLN A 153 -10.66 6.68 -4.89
CA GLN A 153 -9.31 6.28 -4.53
C GLN A 153 -9.25 4.76 -4.33
N LEU A 154 -10.22 4.17 -3.62
CA LEU A 154 -10.28 2.73 -3.41
C LEU A 154 -10.46 1.94 -4.70
N LYS A 155 -11.34 2.40 -5.59
CA LYS A 155 -11.50 1.76 -6.91
C LYS A 155 -10.18 1.75 -7.68
N ALA A 156 -9.47 2.87 -7.70
CA ALA A 156 -8.17 2.96 -8.34
C ALA A 156 -7.12 2.06 -7.65
N TYR A 157 -7.13 2.01 -6.32
CA TYR A 157 -6.22 1.19 -5.52
C TYR A 157 -6.43 -0.31 -5.76
N GLY A 158 -7.67 -0.77 -5.81
CA GLY A 158 -8.03 -2.17 -6.07
C GLY A 158 -7.67 -2.65 -7.49
N GLN A 159 -7.52 -1.73 -8.45
CA GLN A 159 -7.09 -2.04 -9.82
C GLN A 159 -5.57 -1.98 -10.02
N ALA A 160 -4.83 -1.48 -9.03
CA ALA A 160 -3.38 -1.34 -9.13
C ALA A 160 -2.67 -2.69 -8.92
N SER A 161 -1.50 -2.82 -9.54
CA SER A 161 -0.62 -3.97 -9.32
C SER A 161 -0.19 -4.07 -7.85
N ALA A 162 0.24 -5.25 -7.42
CA ALA A 162 0.73 -5.44 -6.05
C ALA A 162 1.90 -4.50 -5.70
N ILE A 163 2.83 -4.26 -6.64
CA ILE A 163 3.98 -3.38 -6.40
C ILE A 163 3.56 -1.91 -6.29
N THR A 164 2.62 -1.47 -7.13
CA THR A 164 2.06 -0.11 -7.05
C THR A 164 1.30 0.11 -5.76
N ARG A 165 0.55 -0.90 -5.29
CA ARG A 165 -0.12 -0.86 -3.98
C ARG A 165 0.87 -0.74 -2.83
N GLN A 166 1.91 -1.55 -2.82
CA GLN A 166 2.94 -1.53 -1.77
C GLN A 166 3.64 -0.18 -1.64
N TRP A 167 3.88 0.50 -2.77
CA TRP A 167 4.54 1.81 -2.82
C TRP A 167 3.58 2.99 -2.93
N ALA A 168 2.27 2.77 -2.84
CA ALA A 168 1.26 3.80 -3.04
C ALA A 168 1.38 4.97 -2.04
N GLY A 169 1.93 4.73 -0.85
CA GLY A 169 2.25 5.79 0.10
C GLY A 169 3.27 6.81 -0.44
N VAL A 170 4.29 6.32 -1.16
CA VAL A 170 5.36 7.10 -1.79
C VAL A 170 4.89 7.74 -3.10
N THR A 171 4.19 6.98 -3.94
CA THR A 171 3.76 7.42 -5.28
C THR A 171 2.46 8.23 -5.28
N HIS A 172 1.91 8.54 -4.10
CA HIS A 172 0.67 9.31 -3.97
C HIS A 172 0.77 10.75 -4.51
N THR A 173 1.92 11.40 -4.33
CA THR A 173 2.18 12.77 -4.82
C THR A 173 3.66 12.94 -5.17
N GLU A 174 3.98 13.92 -6.01
CA GLU A 174 5.36 14.28 -6.32
C GLU A 174 6.16 14.63 -5.07
N SER A 175 5.58 15.42 -4.15
CA SER A 175 6.26 15.81 -2.91
C SER A 175 6.68 14.60 -2.08
N ARG A 176 5.80 13.59 -1.93
CA ARG A 176 6.13 12.39 -1.17
C ARG A 176 7.21 11.56 -1.84
N LEU A 177 7.17 11.43 -3.16
CA LEU A 177 8.21 10.76 -3.92
C LEU A 177 9.56 11.47 -3.76
N VAL A 178 9.61 12.77 -4.01
CA VAL A 178 10.83 13.57 -3.92
C VAL A 178 11.43 13.51 -2.52
N SER A 179 10.61 13.70 -1.47
CA SER A 179 11.08 13.56 -0.09
C SER A 179 11.62 12.16 0.21
N THR A 180 10.96 11.11 -0.29
CA THR A 180 11.44 9.73 -0.14
C THR A 180 12.79 9.52 -0.81
N LEU A 181 12.96 9.97 -2.05
CA LEU A 181 14.21 9.82 -2.79
C LEU A 181 15.36 10.64 -2.18
N GLN A 182 15.08 11.84 -1.66
CA GLN A 182 16.06 12.63 -0.93
C GLN A 182 16.51 11.93 0.36
N TYR A 183 15.58 11.37 1.14
CA TYR A 183 15.92 10.57 2.32
C TYR A 183 16.73 9.33 1.94
N PHE A 184 16.38 8.67 0.84
CA PHE A 184 17.09 7.50 0.35
C PHE A 184 18.52 7.84 -0.08
N HIS A 185 18.70 8.90 -0.84
CA HIS A 185 20.01 9.38 -1.27
C HIS A 185 20.90 9.78 -0.07
N THR A 186 20.35 10.53 0.89
CA THR A 186 21.13 11.08 2.01
C THR A 186 21.44 10.07 3.12
N SER A 187 20.54 9.11 3.36
CA SER A 187 20.73 8.14 4.45
C SER A 187 21.67 6.98 4.09
N GLY A 188 21.77 6.63 2.80
CA GLY A 188 22.50 5.44 2.34
C GLY A 188 21.89 4.11 2.80
N LEU A 189 20.72 4.14 3.45
CA LEU A 189 20.05 2.94 3.94
C LEU A 189 19.30 2.25 2.80
N PRO A 190 19.19 0.91 2.80
CA PRO A 190 18.32 0.21 1.86
C PRO A 190 16.85 0.61 2.05
N LEU A 191 16.07 0.49 0.96
CA LEU A 191 14.64 0.81 0.96
C LEU A 191 13.87 -0.14 1.88
N LEU A 192 14.12 -1.45 1.75
CA LEU A 192 13.49 -2.52 2.53
C LEU A 192 14.55 -3.45 3.13
N GLY A 193 14.19 -4.20 4.16
CA GLY A 193 15.09 -5.18 4.79
C GLY A 193 15.19 -6.46 3.99
N GLY A 194 16.41 -6.97 3.83
CA GLY A 194 16.67 -8.21 3.10
C GLY A 194 16.52 -8.08 1.58
N GLY A 195 17.29 -8.87 0.85
CA GLY A 195 17.23 -8.95 -0.61
C GLY A 195 18.21 -8.01 -1.34
N ASN A 196 18.11 -8.01 -2.67
CA ASN A 196 18.98 -7.26 -3.56
C ASN A 196 18.52 -5.79 -3.65
N ILE A 197 19.40 -4.84 -3.37
CA ILE A 197 19.12 -3.40 -3.44
C ILE A 197 18.65 -2.96 -4.84
N ASP A 198 19.15 -3.56 -5.90
CA ASP A 198 18.76 -3.28 -7.28
C ASP A 198 17.32 -3.73 -7.54
N LEU A 199 16.91 -4.86 -6.95
CA LEU A 199 15.52 -5.33 -7.03
C LEU A 199 14.57 -4.40 -6.28
N GLN A 200 15.00 -3.87 -5.13
CA GLN A 200 14.20 -2.89 -4.37
C GLN A 200 14.04 -1.58 -5.14
N ARG A 201 15.14 -1.06 -5.71
CA ARG A 201 15.15 0.11 -6.59
C ARG A 201 14.24 -0.12 -7.79
N HIS A 202 14.37 -1.27 -8.44
CA HIS A 202 13.53 -1.64 -9.57
C HIS A 202 12.04 -1.69 -9.20
N GLY A 203 11.69 -2.28 -8.06
CA GLY A 203 10.31 -2.31 -7.57
C GLY A 203 9.71 -0.91 -7.38
N LEU A 204 10.47 0.01 -6.77
CA LEU A 204 10.06 1.41 -6.63
C LEU A 204 9.97 2.13 -7.98
N SER A 205 10.94 1.94 -8.89
CA SER A 205 10.91 2.51 -10.25
C SER A 205 9.67 2.06 -11.04
N THR A 206 9.33 0.77 -10.96
CA THR A 206 8.12 0.22 -11.60
C THR A 206 6.86 0.86 -11.02
N ALA A 207 6.75 0.98 -9.70
CA ALA A 207 5.59 1.63 -9.07
C ALA A 207 5.46 3.12 -9.46
N ILE A 208 6.58 3.85 -9.59
CA ILE A 208 6.59 5.25 -10.06
C ILE A 208 6.07 5.33 -11.50
N SER A 209 6.60 4.48 -12.38
CA SER A 209 6.21 4.43 -13.79
C SER A 209 4.72 4.09 -13.96
N GLU A 210 4.25 3.05 -13.29
CA GLU A 210 2.83 2.66 -13.31
C GLU A 210 1.92 3.76 -12.75
N ALA A 211 2.29 4.39 -11.64
CA ALA A 211 1.52 5.50 -11.07
C ALA A 211 1.50 6.72 -12.01
N TYR A 212 2.61 7.03 -12.68
CA TYR A 212 2.71 8.14 -13.60
C TYR A 212 1.87 7.94 -14.87
N HIS A 213 2.01 6.79 -15.52
CA HIS A 213 1.25 6.46 -16.73
C HIS A 213 -0.23 6.16 -16.44
N GLY A 214 -0.54 5.63 -15.26
CA GLY A 214 -1.92 5.47 -14.75
C GLY A 214 -2.60 6.77 -14.32
N GLY A 215 -1.92 7.92 -14.45
CA GLY A 215 -2.44 9.24 -14.12
C GLY A 215 -2.64 9.49 -12.62
N LYS A 216 -2.01 8.69 -11.75
CA LYS A 216 -2.08 8.80 -10.29
C LYS A 216 -0.96 9.69 -9.73
N LEU A 217 0.16 9.75 -10.42
CA LEU A 217 1.31 10.58 -10.07
C LEU A 217 1.61 11.55 -11.21
N THR A 218 1.63 12.85 -10.92
CA THR A 218 2.15 13.87 -11.85
C THR A 218 3.55 14.24 -11.39
N LEU A 219 4.48 14.40 -12.33
CA LEU A 219 5.86 14.81 -12.05
C LEU A 219 6.22 16.04 -12.88
N SER A 220 6.85 17.01 -12.23
CA SER A 220 7.54 18.10 -12.89
C SER A 220 8.86 17.61 -13.49
N PRO A 221 9.49 18.37 -14.41
CA PRO A 221 10.85 18.09 -14.86
C PRO A 221 11.85 17.98 -13.70
N GLY A 222 11.66 18.77 -12.64
CA GLY A 222 12.49 18.69 -11.43
C GLY A 222 12.30 17.36 -10.68
N GLY A 223 11.06 16.88 -10.55
CA GLY A 223 10.77 15.57 -9.97
C GLY A 223 11.39 14.42 -10.76
N VAL A 224 11.33 14.48 -12.10
CA VAL A 224 11.98 13.48 -12.98
C VAL A 224 13.50 13.49 -12.78
N ALA A 225 14.12 14.66 -12.66
CA ALA A 225 15.56 14.76 -12.38
C ALA A 225 15.94 14.15 -11.02
N VAL A 226 15.09 14.28 -9.98
CA VAL A 226 15.32 13.61 -8.70
C VAL A 226 15.25 12.08 -8.84
N VAL A 227 14.30 11.57 -9.64
CA VAL A 227 14.20 10.13 -9.95
C VAL A 227 15.47 9.65 -10.65
N GLU A 228 15.91 10.36 -11.68
CA GLU A 228 17.14 10.03 -12.43
C GLU A 228 18.37 9.99 -11.52
N ASN A 229 18.59 11.05 -10.73
CA ASN A 229 19.74 11.17 -9.86
C ASN A 229 19.78 10.11 -8.76
N THR A 230 18.63 9.57 -8.37
CA THR A 230 18.52 8.64 -7.24
C THR A 230 18.40 7.18 -7.69
N LEU A 231 17.61 6.90 -8.74
CA LEU A 231 17.27 5.56 -9.22
C LEU A 231 17.89 5.22 -10.58
N GLY A 232 18.53 6.19 -11.24
CA GLY A 232 19.21 6.03 -12.52
C GLY A 232 18.36 6.40 -13.74
N GLU A 233 19.04 6.51 -14.89
CA GLU A 233 18.43 6.94 -16.16
C GLU A 233 17.32 6.02 -16.64
N GLU A 234 17.47 4.71 -16.46
CA GLU A 234 16.44 3.72 -16.82
C GLU A 234 15.11 3.93 -16.09
N ALA A 235 15.16 4.42 -14.84
CA ALA A 235 13.95 4.73 -14.07
C ALA A 235 13.29 6.04 -14.54
N ALA A 236 14.08 7.00 -15.01
CA ALA A 236 13.60 8.32 -15.41
C ALA A 236 13.11 8.39 -16.86
N ARG A 237 13.70 7.60 -17.77
CA ARG A 237 13.40 7.61 -19.20
C ARG A 237 11.90 7.47 -19.52
N PRO A 238 11.12 6.55 -18.89
CA PRO A 238 9.69 6.43 -19.15
C PRO A 238 8.89 7.68 -18.73
N LEU A 239 9.38 8.41 -17.73
CA LEU A 239 8.70 9.55 -17.11
C LEU A 239 8.82 10.83 -17.97
N ARG A 240 9.80 10.88 -18.87
CA ARG A 240 9.98 11.97 -19.84
C ARG A 240 8.98 11.91 -21.00
N VAL A 241 8.35 10.76 -21.23
CA VAL A 241 7.34 10.60 -22.27
C VAL A 241 6.01 11.16 -21.78
N PRO A 242 5.35 12.06 -22.54
CA PRO A 242 4.04 12.56 -22.17
C PRO A 242 3.01 11.44 -22.01
N ARG A 243 2.10 11.61 -21.03
CA ARG A 243 1.00 10.67 -20.78
C ARG A 243 0.22 10.37 -22.06
N GLY A 244 -0.01 9.09 -22.35
CA GLY A 244 -0.77 8.64 -23.51
C GLY A 244 0.02 8.51 -24.83
N GLN A 245 1.30 8.90 -24.87
CA GLN A 245 2.15 8.77 -26.07
C GLN A 245 3.04 7.53 -26.08
N SER A 246 3.10 6.77 -24.98
CA SER A 246 3.91 5.55 -24.87
C SER A 246 3.51 4.48 -25.91
N GLY A 247 2.22 4.40 -26.26
CA GLY A 247 1.73 3.47 -27.30
C GLY A 247 2.10 3.88 -28.72
N ALA A 248 2.24 5.18 -29.01
CA ALA A 248 2.60 5.68 -30.33
C ALA A 248 4.10 5.51 -30.61
N ALA A 249 4.96 5.78 -29.61
CA ALA A 249 6.40 5.59 -29.73
C ALA A 249 6.78 4.12 -29.94
N SER A 250 6.08 3.17 -29.29
CA SER A 250 6.29 1.74 -29.55
C SER A 250 5.85 1.30 -30.94
N MET A 251 4.82 1.91 -31.53
CA MET A 251 4.41 1.61 -32.92
C MET A 251 5.37 2.19 -33.96
N GLU A 252 5.90 3.40 -33.75
CA GLU A 252 6.91 3.99 -34.67
C GLU A 252 8.20 3.16 -34.68
N VAL A 253 8.63 2.63 -33.53
CA VAL A 253 9.79 1.71 -33.47
C VAL A 253 9.49 0.37 -34.15
N LEU A 254 8.27 -0.15 -34.02
CA LEU A 254 7.86 -1.41 -34.68
C LEU A 254 7.75 -1.24 -36.21
N LEU A 255 7.24 -0.10 -36.68
CA LEU A 255 7.11 0.24 -38.11
C LEU A 255 8.44 0.63 -38.74
N GLY A 256 9.34 1.26 -37.98
CA GLY A 256 10.69 1.61 -38.41
C GLY A 256 11.60 0.39 -38.59
N ASN A 257 11.46 -0.63 -37.75
CA ASN A 257 12.20 -1.89 -37.87
C ASN A 257 11.64 -2.86 -38.94
N ALA A 258 10.45 -2.60 -39.46
CA ALA A 258 9.86 -3.37 -40.57
C ALA A 258 10.19 -2.79 -41.96
N SER A 259 10.87 -1.64 -42.02
CA SER A 259 11.20 -0.93 -43.26
C SER A 259 12.72 -0.89 -43.55
N ALA A 260 13.50 -1.74 -42.89
CA ALA A 260 14.94 -1.89 -43.11
C ALA A 260 15.28 -3.30 -43.61
#